data_AF-A0A8J3L855-F1
#
_entry.id   AF-A0A8J3L855-F1
#
_cell.length_a   1.000
_cell.length_b   1.000
_cell.length_c   1.000
_cell.angle_alpha   90.00
_cell.angle_beta   90.00
_cell.angle_gamma   90.00
#
_symmetry.space_group_name_H-M   'P 1'
#
loop_
_entity.id
_entity.type
_entity.pdbx_description
1 polymer ?
#
loop_
_entity_poly.entity_id
_entity_poly.type
_entity_poly.pdbx_seq_one_letter_code
_entity_poly.pdbx_strand_id
1 'polypeptide(L)'
;MILAGWKAPLGRLHALAGQILQIGARWRPHPDLAVLLTDDLDVCVQRFTERTGTPVTGHDRQLLATVEQLYRSRAAADDRWWHCPVAGRSDDEVLDALQAACDRLLTAPVWGG
;
A
#
# COMPACT_ATOMS: atom_id res chain seq x y z
N MET A 1 18.94 7.05 8.61
CA MET A 1 18.15 7.96 9.46
C MET A 1 17.89 9.26 8.70
N ILE A 2 16.95 9.21 7.78
CA ILE A 2 16.34 10.36 7.09
C ILE A 2 14.86 10.25 7.49
N LEU A 3 14.13 11.35 7.62
CA LEU A 3 12.72 11.43 8.07
C LEU A 3 12.51 11.79 9.57
N ALA A 4 13.30 12.72 10.11
CA ALA A 4 12.85 13.53 11.25
C ALA A 4 12.04 14.73 10.72
N GLY A 5 10.77 14.87 11.14
CA GLY A 5 10.06 16.16 11.10
C GLY A 5 8.97 16.39 10.04
N TRP A 6 8.42 15.36 9.38
CA TRP A 6 7.38 15.61 8.38
C TRP A 6 5.98 15.77 9.00
N LYS A 7 5.47 17.01 9.09
CA LYS A 7 4.08 17.35 9.46
C LYS A 7 3.33 18.03 8.30
N ALA A 8 3.32 17.43 7.10
CA ALA A 8 2.42 17.93 6.06
C ALA A 8 1.01 17.33 6.24
N PRO A 9 -0.05 18.09 5.98
CA PRO A 9 -1.41 17.55 5.93
C PRO A 9 -1.51 16.39 4.92
N LEU A 10 -2.32 15.38 5.23
CA LEU A 10 -2.49 14.18 4.40
C LEU A 10 -2.85 14.51 2.94
N GLY A 11 -3.71 15.50 2.71
CA GLY A 11 -4.07 15.94 1.36
C GLY A 11 -2.88 16.48 0.55
N ARG A 12 -1.93 17.16 1.20
CA ARG A 12 -0.70 17.63 0.54
C ARG A 12 0.23 16.47 0.18
N LEU A 13 0.33 15.49 1.08
CA LEU A 13 1.07 14.25 0.83
C LEU A 13 0.49 13.46 -0.35
N HIS A 14 -0.85 13.34 -0.39
CA HIS A 14 -1.56 12.66 -1.47
C HIS A 14 -1.32 13.35 -2.83
N ALA A 15 -1.43 14.68 -2.87
CA ALA A 15 -1.15 15.45 -4.09
C ALA A 15 0.31 15.28 -4.57
N LEU A 16 1.28 15.34 -3.66
CA LEU A 16 2.69 15.12 -3.99
C LEU A 16 2.95 13.71 -4.51
N ALA A 17 2.39 12.68 -3.85
CA ALA A 17 2.50 11.30 -4.31
C ALA A 17 1.93 11.12 -5.73
N GLY A 18 0.79 11.77 -6.03
CA GLY A 18 0.21 11.80 -7.37
C GLY A 18 1.17 12.41 -8.41
N GLN A 19 1.81 13.53 -8.09
CA GLN A 19 2.80 14.18 -8.97
C GLN A 19 4.01 13.28 -9.24
N ILE A 20 4.56 12.64 -8.21
CA ILE A 20 5.71 11.72 -8.34
C ILE A 20 5.36 10.55 -9.27
N LEU A 21 4.19 9.94 -9.07
CA LEU A 21 3.74 8.81 -9.90
C LEU A 21 3.53 9.20 -11.36
N GLN A 22 2.98 10.40 -11.62
CA GLN A 22 2.83 10.94 -12.98
C GLN A 22 4.18 11.15 -13.68
N ILE A 23 5.18 11.67 -12.97
CA ILE A 23 6.53 11.81 -13.51
C ILE A 23 7.13 10.43 -13.85
N GLY A 24 6.94 9.46 -12.96
CA GLY A 24 7.43 8.09 -13.15
C GLY A 24 6.72 7.31 -14.27
N ALA A 25 5.46 7.62 -14.55
CA ALA A 25 4.64 6.93 -15.55
C ALA A 25 5.26 6.93 -16.96
N ARG A 26 6.06 7.95 -17.26
CA ARG A 26 6.77 8.06 -18.55
C ARG A 26 7.84 6.98 -18.75
N TRP A 27 8.34 6.41 -17.66
CA TRP A 27 9.45 5.43 -17.67
C TRP A 27 9.01 4.05 -17.23
N ARG A 28 7.85 3.93 -16.59
CA ARG A 28 7.30 2.67 -16.13
C ARG A 28 5.78 2.69 -16.31
N PRO A 29 5.22 1.83 -17.18
CA PRO A 29 3.78 1.68 -17.30
C PRO A 29 3.13 1.46 -15.94
N HIS A 30 1.96 2.03 -15.73
CA HIS A 30 1.17 1.72 -14.55
C HIS A 30 0.71 0.27 -14.61
N PRO A 31 0.62 -0.42 -13.46
CA PRO A 31 0.07 -1.76 -13.42
C PRO A 31 -1.44 -1.71 -13.72
N ASP A 32 -1.96 -2.78 -14.33
CA ASP A 32 -3.41 -2.98 -14.51
C ASP A 32 -4.12 -3.22 -13.16
N LEU A 33 -3.37 -3.69 -12.17
CA LEU A 33 -3.80 -3.84 -10.77
C LEU A 33 -2.65 -3.57 -9.81
N ALA A 34 -2.93 -2.71 -8.83
CA ALA A 34 -2.11 -2.54 -7.65
C ALA A 34 -2.84 -3.16 -6.46
N VAL A 35 -2.17 -4.05 -5.72
CA VAL A 35 -2.73 -4.61 -4.49
C VAL A 35 -2.10 -3.94 -3.29
N LEU A 36 -2.92 -3.34 -2.43
CA LEU A 36 -2.51 -2.81 -1.13
C LEU A 36 -2.85 -3.84 -0.05
N LEU A 37 -1.82 -4.54 0.45
CA LEU A 37 -1.95 -5.40 1.62
C LEU A 37 -1.80 -4.56 2.89
N THR A 38 -2.77 -4.64 3.80
CA THR A 38 -2.67 -4.01 5.13
C THR A 38 -2.89 -5.03 6.23
N ASP A 39 -2.02 -5.01 7.23
CA ASP A 39 -2.12 -5.88 8.41
C ASP A 39 -2.15 -5.01 9.68
N ASP A 40 -2.24 -5.64 10.84
CA ASP A 40 -2.10 -4.98 12.12
C ASP A 40 -0.68 -4.40 12.29
N LEU A 41 -0.61 -3.13 12.73
CA LEU A 41 0.65 -2.41 12.86
C LEU A 41 1.57 -3.03 13.92
N ASP A 42 1.01 -3.48 15.05
CA ASP A 42 1.80 -4.07 16.12
C ASP A 42 2.38 -5.42 15.69
N VAL A 43 1.59 -6.23 14.99
CA VAL A 43 2.07 -7.49 14.38
C VAL A 43 3.18 -7.21 13.35
N CYS A 44 2.99 -6.21 12.48
CA CYS A 44 4.00 -5.80 11.51
C CYS A 44 5.31 -5.34 12.16
N VAL A 45 5.21 -4.51 13.21
CA VAL A 45 6.36 -4.01 13.96
C VAL A 45 7.09 -5.16 14.65
N GLN A 46 6.35 -6.08 15.28
CA GLN A 46 6.93 -7.24 15.94
C GLN A 46 7.73 -8.10 14.94
N ARG A 47 7.11 -8.48 13.82
CA ARG A 47 7.77 -9.25 12.75
C ARG A 47 9.01 -8.53 12.20
N PHE A 48 8.94 -7.21 12.03
CA PHE A 48 10.08 -6.42 11.57
C PHE A 48 11.25 -6.45 12.57
N THR A 49 10.96 -6.24 13.87
CA THR A 49 11.98 -6.25 14.92
C THR A 49 12.59 -7.64 15.08
N GLU A 50 11.79 -8.71 15.01
CA GLU A 50 12.30 -10.09 15.01
C GLU A 50 13.23 -10.36 13.82
N ARG A 51 12.85 -9.92 12.62
CA ARG A 51 13.63 -10.15 11.39
C ARG A 51 14.93 -9.36 11.34
N THR A 52 14.96 -8.17 11.93
CA THR A 52 16.08 -7.21 11.76
C THR A 52 16.89 -6.99 13.03
N GLY A 53 16.41 -7.47 14.18
CA GLY A 53 16.97 -7.16 15.51
C GLY A 53 16.86 -5.69 15.91
N THR A 54 16.21 -4.85 15.10
CA THR A 54 16.14 -3.40 15.32
C THR A 54 14.77 -3.02 15.87
N PRO A 55 14.69 -2.41 17.07
CA PRO A 55 13.42 -1.96 17.62
C PRO A 55 12.88 -0.77 16.82
N VAL A 56 11.58 -0.77 16.57
CA VAL A 56 10.88 0.35 15.93
C VAL A 56 10.57 1.41 16.97
N THR A 57 10.98 2.66 16.73
CA THR A 57 10.76 3.76 17.68
C THR A 57 9.31 4.26 17.65
N GLY A 58 8.92 5.03 18.67
CA GLY A 58 7.60 5.69 18.67
C GLY A 58 7.40 6.66 17.50
N HIS A 59 8.47 7.32 17.04
CA HIS A 59 8.44 8.19 15.87
C HIS A 59 8.21 7.39 14.58
N ASP A 60 8.90 6.25 14.43
CA ASP A 60 8.70 5.36 13.28
C ASP A 60 7.28 4.82 13.22
N ARG A 61 6.68 4.48 14.37
CA ARG A 61 5.27 4.06 14.45
C ARG A 61 4.31 5.15 13.96
N GLN A 62 4.54 6.41 14.35
CA GLN A 62 3.73 7.54 13.87
C GLN A 62 3.86 7.74 12.35
N LEU A 63 5.09 7.59 11.83
CA LEU A 63 5.34 7.64 10.40
C LEU A 63 4.61 6.52 9.67
N LEU A 64 4.71 5.27 10.15
CA LEU A 64 4.03 4.10 9.56
C LEU A 64 2.51 4.28 9.54
N ALA A 65 1.90 4.79 10.60
CA ALA A 65 0.47 5.10 10.63
C ALA A 65 0.08 6.18 9.60
N THR A 66 0.92 7.20 9.42
CA THR A 66 0.70 8.24 8.39
C THR A 66 0.83 7.67 6.97
N VAL A 67 1.81 6.80 6.76
CA VAL A 67 2.03 6.10 5.48
C VAL A 67 0.85 5.20 5.15
N GLU A 68 0.32 4.45 6.12
CA GLU A 68 -0.87 3.63 5.93
C GLU A 68 -2.07 4.47 5.46
N GLN A 69 -2.34 5.60 6.13
CA GLN A 69 -3.42 6.51 5.74
C GLN A 69 -3.23 7.06 4.33
N LEU A 70 -1.99 7.38 3.94
CA LEU A 70 -1.67 7.86 2.59
C LEU A 70 -1.96 6.79 1.53
N TYR A 71 -1.52 5.54 1.76
CA TYR A 71 -1.78 4.45 0.82
C TYR A 71 -3.27 4.11 0.74
N ARG A 72 -4.00 4.08 1.87
CA ARG A 72 -5.46 3.87 1.86
C ARG A 72 -6.18 4.97 1.10
N SER A 73 -5.82 6.24 1.34
CA SER A 73 -6.39 7.38 0.59
C SER A 73 -6.12 7.27 -0.91
N ARG A 74 -4.94 6.78 -1.30
CA ARG A 74 -4.58 6.61 -2.71
C ARG A 74 -5.33 5.46 -3.36
N ALA A 75 -5.51 4.36 -2.63
CA ALA A 75 -6.27 3.20 -3.07
C ALA A 75 -7.75 3.54 -3.28
N ALA A 76 -8.33 4.37 -2.41
CA ALA A 76 -9.72 4.83 -2.56
C ALA A 76 -9.94 5.81 -3.73
N ALA A 77 -8.88 6.38 -4.29
CA ALA A 77 -8.95 7.40 -5.34
C ALA A 77 -8.66 6.87 -6.76
N ASP A 78 -8.37 5.57 -6.92
CA ASP A 78 -7.91 4.98 -8.18
C ASP A 78 -8.36 3.53 -8.28
N ASP A 79 -9.27 3.26 -9.22
CA ASP A 79 -9.97 1.97 -9.34
C ASP A 79 -9.03 0.79 -9.68
N ARG A 80 -7.79 1.06 -10.09
CA ARG A 80 -6.76 0.03 -10.28
C ARG A 80 -6.22 -0.50 -8.97
N TRP A 81 -6.52 0.15 -7.85
CA TRP A 81 -6.09 -0.29 -6.53
C TRP A 81 -7.15 -1.18 -5.90
N TRP A 82 -6.72 -2.36 -5.48
CA TRP A 82 -7.51 -3.21 -4.63
C TRP A 82 -6.89 -3.24 -3.22
N HIS A 83 -7.67 -2.79 -2.24
CA HIS A 83 -7.29 -2.88 -0.83
C HIS A 83 -7.67 -4.25 -0.27
N CYS A 84 -6.68 -4.98 0.25
CA CYS A 84 -6.84 -6.29 0.84
C CYS A 84 -6.33 -6.26 2.29
N PRO A 85 -7.23 -6.12 3.28
CA PRO A 85 -6.85 -6.33 4.68
C PRO A 85 -6.54 -7.81 4.91
N VAL A 86 -5.41 -8.07 5.56
CA VAL A 86 -4.92 -9.42 5.86
C VAL A 86 -4.95 -9.75 7.35
N ALA A 87 -5.22 -8.76 8.20
CA ALA A 87 -5.29 -8.95 9.65
C ALA A 87 -6.31 -10.02 10.02
N GLY A 88 -5.88 -11.02 10.79
CA GLY A 88 -6.71 -12.14 11.24
C GLY A 88 -7.01 -13.20 10.19
N ARG A 89 -6.42 -13.12 9.00
CA ARG A 89 -6.59 -14.10 7.92
C ARG A 89 -5.40 -15.06 7.85
N SER A 90 -5.65 -16.28 7.38
CA SER A 90 -4.57 -17.22 7.07
C SER A 90 -3.87 -16.87 5.75
N ASP A 91 -2.67 -17.41 5.55
CA ASP A 91 -1.94 -17.23 4.28
C ASP A 91 -2.76 -17.75 3.10
N ASP A 92 -3.41 -18.91 3.24
CA ASP A 92 -4.27 -19.51 2.20
C ASP A 92 -5.46 -18.59 1.86
N GLU A 93 -6.14 -18.04 2.86
CA GLU A 93 -7.25 -17.11 2.63
C GLU A 93 -6.80 -15.85 1.88
N VAL A 94 -5.61 -15.34 2.19
CA VAL A 94 -5.03 -14.17 1.51
C VAL A 94 -4.65 -14.51 0.08
N LEU A 95 -4.03 -15.67 -0.15
CA LEU A 95 -3.68 -16.16 -1.48
C LEU A 95 -4.90 -16.36 -2.37
N ASP A 96 -5.96 -16.97 -1.85
CA ASP A 96 -7.22 -17.16 -2.58
C ASP A 96 -7.83 -15.82 -3.00
N ALA A 97 -7.79 -14.82 -2.11
CA ALA A 97 -8.30 -13.49 -2.45
C ALA A 97 -7.42 -12.74 -3.46
N LEU A 98 -6.10 -12.90 -3.38
CA LEU A 98 -5.17 -12.37 -4.38
C LEU A 98 -5.44 -13.01 -5.75
N GLN A 99 -5.61 -14.32 -5.79
CA GLN A 99 -5.93 -15.04 -7.02
C GLN A 99 -7.26 -14.57 -7.61
N ALA A 100 -8.31 -14.49 -6.79
CA ALA A 100 -9.60 -13.97 -7.24
C ALA A 100 -9.52 -12.54 -7.77
N ALA A 101 -8.68 -11.67 -7.18
CA ALA A 101 -8.46 -10.32 -7.68
C ALA A 101 -7.78 -10.31 -9.06
N CYS A 102 -6.76 -11.15 -9.26
CA CYS A 102 -6.09 -11.33 -10.54
C CYS A 102 -7.04 -11.92 -11.60
N ASP A 103 -7.80 -12.96 -11.25
CA ASP A 103 -8.71 -13.63 -12.17
C ASP A 103 -9.79 -12.68 -12.71
N ARG A 104 -10.30 -11.75 -11.88
CA ARG A 104 -11.24 -10.72 -12.33
C ARG A 104 -10.70 -9.84 -13.45
N LEU A 105 -9.39 -9.59 -13.47
CA LEU A 105 -8.76 -8.77 -14.52
C LEU A 105 -8.52 -9.56 -15.78
N LEU A 106 -8.13 -10.83 -15.62
CA LEU A 106 -7.88 -11.73 -16.74
C LEU A 106 -9.18 -12.16 -17.43
N THR A 107 -10.30 -12.18 -16.70
CA THR A 107 -11.63 -12.54 -17.22
C THR A 107 -12.46 -11.32 -17.64
N ALA A 108 -12.04 -10.11 -17.30
CA ALA A 108 -12.66 -8.89 -17.81
C ALA A 108 -12.51 -8.85 -19.35
N PRO A 109 -13.59 -8.65 -20.12
CA PRO A 109 -13.49 -8.58 -21.56
C PRO A 109 -12.58 -7.40 -21.94
N VAL A 110 -11.53 -7.70 -22.69
CA VAL A 110 -10.63 -6.70 -23.29
C VAL A 110 -11.43 -5.95 -24.37
N TRP A 111 -12.24 -4.98 -23.97
CA TRP A 111 -12.78 -4.00 -24.90
C TRP A 111 -11.65 -3.02 -25.23
N GLY A 112 -11.16 -3.13 -26.46
CA GLY A 112 -10.03 -2.37 -26.96
C GLY A 112 -10.23 -0.85 -26.96
N GLY A 113 -9.09 -0.17 -27.05
CA GLY A 113 -8.91 1.25 -27.33
C GLY A 113 -7.45 1.52 -27.61
#